data_AF-A0A8T0PXE1-F1
#
_entry.id   AF-A0A8T0PXE1-F1
#
_cell.length_a   1.000
_cell.length_b   1.000
_cell.length_c   1.000
_cell.angle_alpha   90.00
_cell.angle_beta   90.00
_cell.angle_gamma   90.00
#
_symmetry.space_group_name_H-M   'P 1'
#
loop_
_entity.id
_entity.type
_entity.pdbx_description
1 polymer ?
#
loop_
_entity_poly.entity_id
_entity_poly.type
_entity_poly.pdbx_seq_one_letter_code
_entity_poly.pdbx_strand_id
1 'polypeptide(L)'
;MMRPNDVWNICFATSGDQQWRVTTTWERSKLSSTLPFQGKLYVFLRPNSVRGEHEVIQIDPPQQEGMDIGSLSEPSPKLIAKFKWPTSDESYSLYYFRLVECNSEILVIGTKWDAVYYSVYRLADLMLGRIVHVTSIDGSAPFIGRRSLCVSSKVFPTIVPDTIVMRETKIYLSQYHLSNDTLSQATDGVIAEEKDIPGPYSIMCHIITCCSPSYWNKGKISCKGLPTWKVKKKFRYGVSLTYSAMILLYFIYAYLGFTAGDAIFH
;
A
#
# COMPACT_ATOMS: atom_id res chain seq x y z
N MET A 1 9.83 27.05 -19.48
CA MET A 1 9.14 25.79 -19.79
C MET A 1 8.47 25.30 -18.51
N MET A 2 7.14 25.40 -18.39
CA MET A 2 6.40 24.91 -17.22
C MET A 2 6.48 23.38 -17.19
N ARG A 3 6.89 22.79 -16.06
CA ARG A 3 6.76 21.35 -15.85
C ARG A 3 5.26 21.02 -15.89
N PRO A 4 4.81 19.97 -16.61
CA PRO A 4 3.44 19.52 -16.51
C PRO A 4 3.13 19.20 -15.04
N ASN A 5 1.97 19.64 -14.53
CA ASN A 5 1.60 19.47 -13.12
C ASN A 5 1.27 18.01 -12.73
N ASP A 6 1.28 17.10 -13.71
CA ASP A 6 0.78 15.74 -13.62
C ASP A 6 1.85 14.71 -13.91
N VAL A 7 3.01 14.82 -13.26
CA VAL A 7 4.10 13.87 -13.50
C VAL A 7 4.71 13.32 -12.21
N TRP A 8 4.83 12.00 -12.13
CA TRP A 8 5.53 11.29 -11.06
C TRP A 8 6.96 10.99 -11.49
N ASN A 9 7.90 11.19 -10.56
CA ASN A 9 9.28 10.76 -10.73
C ASN A 9 9.44 9.40 -10.08
N ILE A 10 10.01 8.45 -10.82
CA ILE A 10 10.47 7.19 -10.26
C ILE A 10 11.89 7.40 -9.75
N CYS A 11 12.08 7.16 -8.46
CA CYS A 11 13.39 7.19 -7.82
C CYS A 11 13.82 5.77 -7.50
N PHE A 12 15.09 5.45 -7.71
CA PHE A 12 15.67 4.17 -7.35
C PHE A 12 17.02 4.39 -6.66
N ALA A 13 17.38 3.41 -5.84
CA ALA A 13 18.68 3.32 -5.20
C ALA A 13 18.99 1.84 -4.98
N THR A 14 20.27 1.51 -5.07
CA THR A 14 20.83 0.19 -4.81
C THR A 14 21.71 0.23 -3.57
N SER A 15 22.07 -0.94 -3.03
CA SER A 15 22.97 -1.00 -1.88
C SER A 15 24.31 -0.33 -2.24
N GLY A 16 24.75 0.61 -1.39
CA GLY A 16 25.98 1.38 -1.62
C GLY A 16 25.79 2.70 -2.36
N ASP A 17 24.61 2.98 -2.94
CA ASP A 17 24.33 4.29 -3.50
C ASP A 17 24.30 5.37 -2.41
N GLN A 18 25.04 6.46 -2.60
CA GLN A 18 25.03 7.63 -1.72
C GLN A 18 23.89 8.60 -2.03
N GLN A 19 23.24 8.45 -3.19
CA GLN A 19 22.18 9.33 -3.67
C GLN A 19 21.13 8.55 -4.44
N TRP A 20 19.87 9.00 -4.33
CA TRP A 20 18.77 8.49 -5.15
C TRP A 20 18.93 8.98 -6.59
N ARG A 21 18.73 8.07 -7.54
CA ARG A 21 18.72 8.39 -8.97
C ARG A 21 17.28 8.50 -9.45
N VAL A 22 17.00 9.49 -10.30
CA VAL A 22 15.68 9.75 -10.87
C VAL A 22 15.74 9.49 -12.36
N THR A 23 14.98 8.51 -12.84
CA THR A 23 15.11 8.04 -14.24
C THR A 23 14.00 8.55 -15.15
N THR A 24 12.73 8.52 -14.73
CA THR A 24 11.63 8.81 -15.68
C THR A 24 10.42 9.48 -15.01
N THR A 25 9.73 10.27 -15.83
CA THR A 25 8.54 11.07 -15.54
C THR A 25 7.29 10.37 -16.09
N TRP A 26 6.37 9.91 -15.23
CA TRP A 26 5.12 9.23 -15.63
C TRP A 26 3.87 10.09 -15.43
N GLU A 27 2.91 10.05 -16.37
CA GLU A 27 1.67 10.81 -16.26
C GLU A 27 0.80 10.37 -15.07
N ARG A 28 0.45 11.34 -14.21
CA ARG A 28 -0.23 11.13 -12.92
C ARG A 28 -1.66 10.64 -13.04
N SER A 29 -2.31 10.83 -14.19
CA SER A 29 -3.77 10.76 -14.34
C SER A 29 -4.38 9.37 -14.09
N LYS A 30 -3.60 8.28 -14.13
CA LYS A 30 -4.14 6.89 -14.07
C LYS A 30 -3.73 6.06 -12.85
N LEU A 31 -2.87 6.56 -11.98
CA LEU A 31 -2.26 5.75 -10.91
C LEU A 31 -3.20 5.59 -9.69
N SER A 32 -3.55 4.35 -9.34
CA SER A 32 -4.37 4.05 -8.13
C SER A 32 -3.53 3.62 -6.94
N SER A 33 -2.55 2.75 -7.17
CA SER A 33 -1.76 2.10 -6.12
C SER A 33 -0.38 1.73 -6.66
N THR A 34 0.62 1.79 -5.80
CA THR A 34 1.97 1.33 -6.07
C THR A 34 2.42 0.38 -4.96
N LEU A 35 3.20 -0.64 -5.31
CA LEU A 35 3.75 -1.61 -4.36
C LEU A 35 5.18 -1.98 -4.78
N PRO A 36 6.20 -1.72 -3.94
CA PRO A 36 7.51 -2.31 -4.14
C PRO A 36 7.46 -3.77 -3.66
N PHE A 37 7.91 -4.71 -4.48
CA PHE A 37 7.91 -6.13 -4.14
C PHE A 37 9.09 -6.82 -4.84
N GLN A 38 9.92 -7.54 -4.07
CA GLN A 38 11.08 -8.28 -4.57
C GLN A 38 12.00 -7.47 -5.51
N GLY A 39 12.29 -6.22 -5.15
CA GLY A 39 13.18 -5.33 -5.92
C GLY A 39 12.56 -4.69 -7.15
N LYS A 40 11.27 -4.90 -7.41
CA LYS A 40 10.52 -4.33 -8.53
C LYS A 40 9.41 -3.42 -8.05
N LEU A 41 8.94 -2.55 -8.92
CA LEU A 41 7.80 -1.67 -8.64
C LEU A 41 6.57 -2.14 -9.42
N TYR A 42 5.50 -2.46 -8.72
CA TYR A 42 4.20 -2.79 -9.30
C TYR A 42 3.28 -1.59 -9.21
N VAL A 43 2.58 -1.28 -10.29
CA VAL A 43 1.67 -0.14 -10.37
C VAL A 43 0.32 -0.59 -10.88
N PHE A 44 -0.72 -0.26 -10.14
CA PHE A 44 -2.10 -0.47 -10.53
C PHE A 44 -2.66 0.79 -11.18
N LEU A 45 -3.12 0.65 -12.42
CA LEU A 45 -3.68 1.72 -13.22
C LEU A 45 -5.20 1.58 -13.30
N ARG A 46 -5.90 2.70 -13.07
CA ARG A 46 -7.35 2.77 -13.26
C ARG A 46 -7.69 2.89 -14.75
N PRO A 47 -8.79 2.29 -15.21
CA PRO A 47 -9.31 2.50 -16.54
C PRO A 47 -9.76 3.94 -16.74
N ASN A 48 -9.73 4.37 -18.00
CA ASN A 48 -10.21 5.68 -18.45
C ASN A 48 -11.75 5.76 -18.54
N SER A 49 -12.45 4.64 -18.40
CA SER A 49 -13.90 4.56 -18.51
C SER A 49 -14.47 3.49 -17.58
N VAL A 50 -15.76 3.60 -17.28
CA VAL A 50 -16.50 2.68 -16.39
C VAL A 50 -16.41 1.21 -16.86
N ARG A 51 -16.36 0.99 -18.17
CA ARG A 51 -16.24 -0.36 -18.77
C ARG A 51 -14.80 -0.74 -19.18
N GLY A 52 -13.83 0.09 -18.81
CA GLY A 52 -12.44 -0.13 -19.17
C GLY A 52 -11.80 -1.25 -18.36
N GLU A 53 -10.67 -1.73 -18.88
CA GLU A 53 -9.88 -2.76 -18.23
C GLU A 53 -8.88 -2.12 -17.26
N HIS A 54 -8.70 -2.77 -16.12
CA HIS A 54 -7.67 -2.48 -15.15
C HIS A 54 -6.36 -3.04 -15.68
N GLU A 55 -5.30 -2.29 -15.45
CA GLU A 55 -3.97 -2.68 -15.87
C GLU A 55 -3.06 -2.71 -14.66
N VAL A 56 -2.26 -3.77 -14.55
CA VAL A 56 -1.13 -3.82 -13.63
C VAL A 56 0.13 -3.85 -14.46
N ILE A 57 1.00 -2.89 -14.22
CA ILE A 57 2.32 -2.82 -14.84
C ILE A 57 3.39 -3.14 -13.80
N GLN A 58 4.44 -3.81 -14.25
CA GLN A 58 5.68 -4.02 -13.51
C GLN A 58 6.75 -3.11 -14.09
N ILE A 59 7.53 -2.49 -13.23
CA ILE A 59 8.69 -1.67 -13.59
C ILE A 59 9.89 -2.30 -12.92
N ASP A 60 10.80 -2.81 -13.74
CA ASP A 60 12.07 -3.35 -13.29
C ASP A 60 13.04 -2.20 -12.95
N PRO A 61 13.93 -2.38 -11.96
CA PRO A 61 14.94 -1.37 -11.66
C PRO A 61 15.90 -1.20 -12.84
N PRO A 62 16.49 -0.01 -13.02
CA PRO A 62 17.51 0.23 -14.03
C PRO A 62 18.68 -0.75 -13.88
N GLN A 63 19.08 -1.39 -14.97
CA GLN A 63 20.23 -2.28 -15.04
C GLN A 63 21.42 -1.54 -15.64
N GLN A 64 22.64 -1.94 -15.30
CA GLN A 64 23.82 -1.36 -15.92
C GLN A 64 23.90 -1.77 -17.39
N GLU A 65 23.94 -0.80 -18.29
CA GLU A 65 24.10 -1.05 -19.72
C GLU A 65 25.57 -1.02 -20.09
N GLY A 66 26.09 -2.17 -20.54
CA GLY A 66 27.46 -2.31 -21.04
C GLY A 66 28.53 -2.27 -19.94
N MET A 67 29.79 -2.07 -20.35
CA MET A 67 30.94 -1.99 -19.44
C MET A 67 31.13 -0.59 -18.83
N ASP A 68 30.42 0.42 -19.33
CA ASP A 68 30.57 1.78 -18.85
C ASP A 68 29.91 1.97 -17.47
N ILE A 69 30.72 2.40 -16.50
CA ILE A 69 30.27 2.70 -15.15
C ILE A 69 29.39 3.96 -15.21
N GLY A 70 28.08 3.78 -15.03
CA GLY A 70 27.13 4.89 -14.91
C GLY A 70 26.06 4.95 -15.99
N SER A 71 26.18 4.18 -17.07
CA SER A 71 25.07 3.99 -18.03
C SER A 71 24.06 3.00 -17.44
N LEU A 72 22.84 3.45 -17.22
CA LEU A 72 21.75 2.64 -16.69
C LEU A 72 20.63 2.59 -17.72
N SER A 73 20.07 1.39 -17.92
CA SER A 73 18.90 1.19 -18.78
C SER A 73 17.73 2.01 -18.26
N GLU A 74 16.97 2.63 -19.15
CA GLU A 74 15.75 3.30 -18.76
C GLU A 74 14.75 2.26 -18.20
N PRO A 75 14.12 2.51 -17.04
CA PRO A 75 13.15 1.58 -16.47
C PRO A 75 11.96 1.46 -17.42
N SER A 76 11.79 0.28 -18.02
CA SER A 76 10.70 0.01 -18.97
C SER A 76 9.48 -0.56 -18.24
N PRO A 77 8.31 0.09 -18.31
CA PRO A 77 7.08 -0.47 -17.79
C PRO A 77 6.56 -1.59 -18.67
N LYS A 78 6.35 -2.76 -18.06
CA LYS A 78 5.78 -3.95 -18.68
C LYS A 78 4.36 -4.17 -18.19
N LEU A 79 3.38 -4.23 -19.09
CA LEU A 79 2.03 -4.70 -18.75
C LEU A 79 2.09 -6.19 -18.40
N ILE A 80 1.63 -6.54 -17.19
CA ILE A 80 1.65 -7.92 -16.68
C ILE A 80 0.26 -8.49 -16.45
N ALA A 81 -0.75 -7.65 -16.22
CA ALA A 81 -2.14 -8.09 -16.11
C ALA A 81 -3.07 -7.04 -16.71
N LYS A 82 -4.10 -7.51 -17.41
CA LYS A 82 -5.18 -6.68 -17.96
C LYS A 82 -6.50 -7.41 -17.77
N PHE A 83 -7.45 -6.79 -17.08
CA PHE A 83 -8.69 -7.47 -16.70
C PHE A 83 -9.83 -6.50 -16.40
N LYS A 84 -11.07 -6.96 -16.56
CA LYS A 84 -12.24 -6.23 -16.08
C LYS A 84 -12.47 -6.57 -14.62
N TRP A 85 -12.76 -5.56 -13.79
CA TRP A 85 -13.13 -5.85 -12.41
C TRP A 85 -14.45 -6.62 -12.43
N PRO A 86 -14.53 -7.78 -11.78
CA PRO A 86 -15.68 -8.68 -11.85
C PRO A 86 -16.81 -8.18 -10.94
N THR A 87 -17.33 -7.00 -11.25
CA THR A 87 -18.52 -6.42 -10.64
C THR A 87 -19.48 -6.00 -11.74
N SER A 88 -20.78 -6.21 -11.53
CA SER A 88 -21.83 -5.62 -12.36
C SER A 88 -22.12 -4.17 -12.00
N ASP A 89 -21.48 -3.64 -10.94
CA ASP A 89 -21.67 -2.27 -10.47
C ASP A 89 -20.98 -1.26 -11.38
N GLU A 90 -21.79 -0.45 -12.06
CA GLU A 90 -21.31 0.64 -12.93
C GLU A 90 -20.80 1.86 -12.15
N SER A 91 -20.93 1.88 -10.81
CA SER A 91 -20.42 2.92 -9.91
C SER A 91 -18.89 2.84 -9.71
N TYR A 92 -18.17 2.54 -10.78
CA TYR A 92 -16.74 2.26 -10.79
C TYR A 92 -15.88 3.37 -10.16
N SER A 93 -16.29 4.63 -10.32
CA SER A 93 -15.58 5.79 -9.77
C SER A 93 -15.50 5.79 -8.23
N LEU A 94 -16.33 5.01 -7.56
CA LEU A 94 -16.37 4.88 -6.09
C LEU A 94 -15.44 3.78 -5.56
N TYR A 95 -14.79 3.02 -6.44
CA TYR A 95 -13.87 1.96 -6.04
C TYR A 95 -12.44 2.46 -5.79
N TYR A 96 -11.83 1.87 -4.78
CA TYR A 96 -10.47 2.07 -4.35
C TYR A 96 -9.71 0.76 -4.51
N PHE A 97 -8.73 0.77 -5.41
CA PHE A 97 -7.88 -0.39 -5.66
C PHE A 97 -6.54 -0.23 -4.99
N ARG A 98 -6.09 -1.30 -4.33
CA ARG A 98 -4.83 -1.37 -3.60
C ARG A 98 -4.07 -2.65 -3.94
N LEU A 99 -2.78 -2.50 -4.19
CA LEU A 99 -1.83 -3.60 -4.21
C LEU A 99 -1.31 -3.80 -2.78
N VAL A 100 -1.27 -5.05 -2.33
CA VAL A 100 -0.79 -5.41 -1.00
C VAL A 100 0.15 -6.60 -1.11
N GLU A 101 1.34 -6.50 -0.52
CA GLU A 101 2.17 -7.67 -0.27
C GLU A 101 1.61 -8.44 0.92
N CYS A 102 1.27 -9.72 0.72
CA CYS A 102 0.86 -10.61 1.80
C CYS A 102 1.38 -12.03 1.55
N ASN A 103 2.01 -12.65 2.56
CA ASN A 103 2.56 -14.02 2.50
C ASN A 103 3.43 -14.30 1.26
N SER A 104 4.30 -13.36 0.86
CA SER A 104 5.13 -13.44 -0.35
C SER A 104 4.36 -13.43 -1.67
N GLU A 105 3.12 -12.95 -1.65
CA GLU A 105 2.31 -12.72 -2.84
C GLU A 105 1.83 -11.28 -2.93
N ILE A 106 1.42 -10.87 -4.13
CA ILE A 106 0.74 -9.60 -4.34
C ILE A 106 -0.75 -9.86 -4.48
N LEU A 107 -1.52 -9.25 -3.58
CA LEU A 107 -2.98 -9.21 -3.63
C LEU A 107 -3.44 -7.88 -4.26
N VAL A 108 -4.51 -7.97 -5.04
CA VAL A 108 -5.26 -6.84 -5.57
C VAL A 108 -6.58 -6.77 -4.79
N ILE A 109 -6.75 -5.69 -4.03
CA ILE A 109 -7.92 -5.46 -3.20
C ILE A 109 -8.71 -4.30 -3.80
N GLY A 110 -10.00 -4.51 -4.06
CA GLY A 110 -10.93 -3.46 -4.44
C GLY A 110 -11.96 -3.25 -3.33
N THR A 111 -12.12 -2.00 -2.90
CA THR A 111 -13.14 -1.62 -1.91
C THR A 111 -14.00 -0.47 -2.45
N LYS A 112 -15.29 -0.45 -2.13
CA LYS A 112 -16.18 0.67 -2.50
C LYS A 112 -16.29 1.66 -1.33
N TRP A 113 -16.24 2.96 -1.60
CA TRP A 113 -16.20 4.01 -0.54
C TRP A 113 -17.46 4.09 0.33
N ASP A 114 -18.61 3.77 -0.24
CA ASP A 114 -19.93 3.94 0.36
C ASP A 114 -20.62 2.61 0.70
N ALA A 115 -19.92 1.48 0.51
CA ALA A 115 -20.52 0.16 0.68
C ALA A 115 -19.55 -0.86 1.26
N VAL A 116 -20.15 -1.91 1.82
CA VAL A 116 -19.53 -3.13 2.35
C VAL A 116 -19.05 -4.05 1.22
N TYR A 117 -18.53 -3.50 0.13
CA TYR A 117 -18.06 -4.30 -0.99
C TYR A 117 -16.54 -4.38 -0.98
N TYR A 118 -16.04 -5.58 -0.73
CA TYR A 118 -14.63 -5.93 -0.75
C TYR A 118 -14.44 -7.09 -1.71
N SER A 119 -13.40 -7.06 -2.53
CA SER A 119 -12.98 -8.24 -3.26
C SER A 119 -11.46 -8.31 -3.32
N VAL A 120 -10.97 -9.55 -3.23
CA VAL A 120 -9.54 -9.84 -3.20
C VAL A 120 -9.20 -10.83 -4.30
N TYR A 121 -8.16 -10.53 -5.06
CA TYR A 121 -7.63 -11.38 -6.13
C TYR A 121 -6.12 -11.50 -5.99
N ARG A 122 -5.55 -12.64 -6.35
CA ARG A 122 -4.09 -12.80 -6.45
C ARG A 122 -3.63 -12.22 -7.77
N LEU A 123 -2.57 -11.42 -7.76
CA LEU A 123 -2.01 -10.86 -9.00
C LEU A 123 -1.54 -11.97 -9.95
N ALA A 124 -1.01 -13.07 -9.42
CA ALA A 124 -0.58 -14.22 -10.21
C ALA A 124 -1.73 -14.82 -11.03
N ASP A 125 -2.92 -14.95 -10.45
CA ASP A 125 -4.09 -15.46 -11.16
C ASP A 125 -4.55 -14.49 -12.25
N LEU A 126 -4.54 -13.19 -11.95
CA LEU A 126 -4.89 -12.13 -12.91
C LEU A 126 -3.91 -12.07 -14.09
N MET A 127 -2.62 -12.30 -13.86
CA MET A 127 -1.60 -12.40 -14.92
C MET A 127 -1.87 -13.59 -15.85
N LEU A 128 -2.49 -14.66 -15.34
CA LEU A 128 -2.91 -15.83 -16.12
C LEU A 128 -4.32 -15.65 -16.72
N GLY A 129 -4.94 -14.48 -16.60
CA GLY A 129 -6.29 -14.20 -17.09
C GLY A 129 -7.39 -14.89 -16.27
N ARG A 130 -7.09 -15.33 -15.05
CA ARG A 130 -8.03 -16.01 -14.15
C ARG A 130 -8.56 -15.03 -13.11
N ILE A 131 -9.87 -15.03 -12.93
CA ILE A 131 -10.55 -14.23 -11.91
C ILE A 131 -11.02 -15.19 -10.82
N VAL A 132 -10.19 -15.37 -9.79
CA VAL A 132 -10.46 -16.25 -8.66
C VAL A 132 -10.53 -15.43 -7.38
N HIS A 133 -11.71 -15.41 -6.76
CA HIS A 133 -11.92 -14.69 -5.51
C HIS A 133 -11.16 -15.37 -4.37
N VAL A 134 -10.42 -14.59 -3.59
CA VAL A 134 -9.67 -15.08 -2.43
C VAL A 134 -10.56 -15.02 -1.19
N THR A 135 -10.77 -16.17 -0.55
CA THR A 135 -11.59 -16.32 0.65
C THR A 135 -10.78 -16.55 1.93
N SER A 136 -9.48 -16.81 1.82
CA SER A 136 -8.53 -16.96 2.93
C SER A 136 -7.13 -16.51 2.50
N ILE A 137 -6.36 -15.99 3.44
CA ILE A 137 -5.00 -15.43 3.27
C ILE A 137 -4.08 -15.94 4.39
N ASP A 138 -4.23 -17.22 4.72
CA ASP A 138 -3.46 -17.97 5.73
C ASP A 138 -3.42 -17.32 7.12
N GLY A 139 -4.54 -16.71 7.50
CA GLY A 139 -4.70 -16.05 8.77
C GLY A 139 -3.98 -14.71 8.89
N SER A 140 -3.58 -14.11 7.78
CA SER A 140 -3.09 -12.74 7.73
C SER A 140 -4.23 -11.72 7.62
N ALA A 141 -3.92 -10.44 7.82
CA ALA A 141 -4.87 -9.35 7.71
C ALA A 141 -4.25 -8.09 7.07
N PRO A 142 -4.68 -7.71 5.85
CA PRO A 142 -4.32 -6.44 5.22
C PRO A 142 -4.96 -5.25 5.93
N PHE A 143 -4.12 -4.29 6.33
CA PHE A 143 -4.51 -2.96 6.77
C PHE A 143 -4.41 -1.99 5.61
N ILE A 144 -5.52 -1.34 5.27
CA ILE A 144 -5.63 -0.52 4.06
C ILE A 144 -5.69 0.97 4.40
N GLY A 145 -4.72 1.73 3.90
CA GLY A 145 -4.65 3.19 4.02
C GLY A 145 -4.11 3.85 2.76
N ARG A 146 -3.26 4.88 2.91
CA ARG A 146 -2.48 5.45 1.79
C ARG A 146 -1.39 4.49 1.32
N ARG A 147 -0.85 3.72 2.26
CA ARG A 147 -0.05 2.52 2.04
C ARG A 147 -0.82 1.34 2.64
N SER A 148 -0.44 0.13 2.29
CA SER A 148 -1.04 -1.08 2.87
C SER A 148 0.04 -1.89 3.59
N LEU A 149 -0.36 -2.58 4.66
CA LEU A 149 0.48 -3.51 5.42
C LEU A 149 -0.28 -4.82 5.60
N CYS A 150 0.36 -5.99 5.44
CA CYS A 150 -0.24 -7.27 5.83
C CYS A 150 0.37 -7.74 7.14
N VAL A 151 -0.48 -8.16 8.09
CA VAL A 151 -0.04 -8.61 9.42
C VAL A 151 -0.57 -10.02 9.68
N SER A 152 0.30 -10.92 10.11
CA SER A 152 -0.10 -12.29 10.45
C SER A 152 -0.68 -12.35 11.87
N SER A 153 -1.82 -13.03 12.03
CA SER A 153 -2.38 -13.35 13.35
C SER A 153 -1.46 -14.23 14.21
N LYS A 154 -0.55 -14.99 13.58
CA LYS A 154 0.47 -15.78 14.28
C LYS A 154 1.46 -14.92 15.07
N VAL A 155 1.69 -13.68 14.64
CA VAL A 155 2.59 -12.72 15.31
C VAL A 155 1.83 -11.86 16.31
N PHE A 156 0.60 -11.46 15.98
CA PHE A 156 -0.26 -10.67 16.84
C PHE A 156 -1.62 -11.36 17.04
N PRO A 157 -1.81 -12.09 18.16
CA PRO A 157 -3.04 -12.88 18.39
C PRO A 157 -4.33 -12.07 18.44
N THR A 158 -4.24 -10.75 18.68
CA THR A 158 -5.39 -9.84 18.66
C THR A 158 -5.90 -9.54 17.24
N ILE A 159 -5.12 -9.87 16.21
CA ILE A 159 -5.52 -9.71 14.80
C ILE A 159 -6.41 -10.86 14.41
N VAL A 160 -7.62 -10.56 13.94
CA VAL A 160 -8.53 -11.59 13.43
C VAL A 160 -8.01 -12.06 12.07
N PRO A 161 -7.80 -13.38 11.90
CA PRO A 161 -7.30 -13.96 10.66
C PRO A 161 -8.25 -13.73 9.48
N ASP A 162 -7.70 -13.70 8.26
CA ASP A 162 -8.45 -13.67 7.00
C ASP A 162 -9.42 -12.49 6.89
N THR A 163 -8.96 -11.33 7.39
CA THR A 163 -9.76 -10.10 7.37
C THR A 163 -9.05 -8.94 6.69
N ILE A 164 -9.81 -8.02 6.10
CA ILE A 164 -9.33 -6.72 5.64
C ILE A 164 -9.71 -5.68 6.68
N VAL A 165 -8.73 -4.94 7.18
CA VAL A 165 -8.96 -3.84 8.13
C VAL A 165 -8.81 -2.51 7.41
N MET A 166 -9.85 -1.68 7.47
CA MET A 166 -9.89 -0.38 6.80
C MET A 166 -10.45 0.70 7.74
N ARG A 167 -10.10 1.95 7.47
CA ARG A 167 -10.82 3.09 8.02
C ARG A 167 -12.02 3.43 7.12
N GLU A 168 -13.20 2.93 7.47
CA GLU A 168 -14.44 3.17 6.70
C GLU A 168 -14.98 4.59 6.88
N THR A 169 -14.92 5.12 8.11
CA THR A 169 -15.24 6.51 8.41
C THR A 169 -14.14 7.13 9.27
N LYS A 170 -14.21 8.44 9.57
CA LYS A 170 -13.30 9.01 10.58
C LYS A 170 -13.45 8.36 11.97
N ILE A 171 -14.53 7.57 12.18
CA ILE A 171 -15.11 7.22 13.47
C ILE A 171 -14.69 5.84 13.96
N TYR A 172 -14.47 4.84 13.11
CA TYR A 172 -14.06 3.50 13.54
C TYR A 172 -13.22 2.78 12.49
N LEU A 173 -12.55 1.70 12.91
CA LEU A 173 -11.96 0.72 12.00
C LEU A 173 -12.98 -0.35 11.69
N SER A 174 -13.16 -0.61 10.41
CA SER A 174 -13.96 -1.71 9.90
C SER A 174 -13.06 -2.92 9.67
N GLN A 175 -13.65 -4.09 9.82
CA GLN A 175 -13.02 -5.39 9.61
C GLN A 175 -13.93 -6.25 8.76
N TYR A 176 -13.49 -6.56 7.55
CA TYR A 176 -14.22 -7.41 6.61
C TYR A 176 -13.64 -8.81 6.61
N HIS A 177 -14.46 -9.83 6.83
CA HIS A 177 -14.02 -11.22 6.90
C HIS A 177 -14.23 -11.94 5.56
N LEU A 178 -13.15 -12.45 4.96
CA LEU A 178 -13.13 -12.92 3.57
C LEU A 178 -13.95 -14.19 3.32
N SER A 179 -14.11 -15.05 4.32
CA SER A 179 -14.75 -16.36 4.13
C SER A 179 -16.28 -16.33 4.24
N ASN A 180 -16.84 -15.34 4.93
CA ASN A 180 -18.27 -15.26 5.23
C ASN A 180 -18.89 -13.93 4.80
N ASP A 181 -18.09 -13.06 4.18
CA ASP A 181 -18.47 -11.75 3.65
C ASP A 181 -19.15 -10.83 4.69
N THR A 182 -18.71 -10.93 5.95
CA THR A 182 -19.23 -10.10 7.05
C THR A 182 -18.34 -8.90 7.32
N LEU A 183 -18.98 -7.79 7.68
CA LEU A 183 -18.30 -6.57 8.13
C LEU A 183 -18.64 -6.31 9.59
N SER A 184 -17.62 -6.15 10.41
CA SER A 184 -17.73 -5.80 11.81
C SER A 184 -16.82 -4.61 12.16
N GLN A 185 -17.00 -4.07 13.35
CA GLN A 185 -16.09 -3.09 13.91
C GLN A 185 -14.83 -3.81 14.44
N ALA A 186 -13.65 -3.34 14.05
CA ALA A 186 -12.37 -3.97 14.42
C ALA A 186 -11.91 -3.61 15.84
N THR A 187 -12.48 -2.56 16.45
CA THR A 187 -12.04 -2.02 17.74
C THR A 187 -13.22 -1.50 18.54
N ASP A 188 -13.29 -1.78 19.84
CA ASP A 188 -14.40 -1.37 20.72
C ASP A 188 -14.53 0.15 20.97
N GLY A 189 -13.63 0.97 20.40
CA GLY A 189 -13.56 2.42 20.62
C GLY A 189 -13.81 3.28 19.38
N VAL A 190 -14.21 4.53 19.61
CA VAL A 190 -14.40 5.56 18.59
C VAL A 190 -13.09 6.32 18.34
N ILE A 191 -12.65 6.35 17.08
CA ILE A 191 -11.43 7.03 16.62
C ILE A 191 -11.67 8.53 16.35
N ALA A 192 -12.93 8.97 16.19
CA ALA A 192 -13.28 10.32 15.69
C ALA A 192 -13.57 11.41 16.72
N GLU A 193 -13.99 11.10 17.95
CA GLU A 193 -14.72 12.12 18.72
C GLU A 193 -13.90 12.83 19.79
N GLU A 194 -12.81 12.26 20.29
CA GLU A 194 -12.04 12.91 21.36
C GLU A 194 -10.73 13.50 20.86
N LYS A 195 -10.40 14.67 21.41
CA LYS A 195 -9.19 15.45 21.13
C LYS A 195 -7.91 14.62 21.31
N ASP A 196 -7.98 13.53 22.06
CA ASP A 196 -7.03 12.44 22.14
C ASP A 196 -7.87 11.18 22.41
N ILE A 197 -7.65 10.08 21.69
CA ILE A 197 -8.31 8.81 22.05
C ILE A 197 -7.76 8.43 23.44
N PRO A 198 -8.59 8.25 24.48
CA PRO A 198 -8.10 7.89 25.79
C PRO A 198 -7.42 6.52 25.70
N GLY A 199 -6.17 6.46 26.15
CA GLY A 199 -5.41 5.20 26.18
C GLY A 199 -6.04 4.21 27.18
N PRO A 200 -5.81 2.90 26.99
CA PRO A 200 -4.86 2.28 26.05
C PRO A 200 -5.40 2.09 24.62
N TYR A 201 -4.50 2.17 23.63
CA TYR A 201 -4.81 1.96 22.21
C TYR A 201 -4.61 0.50 21.82
N SER A 202 -5.51 -0.06 20.99
CA SER A 202 -5.28 -1.38 20.40
C SER A 202 -4.10 -1.35 19.42
N ILE A 203 -3.41 -2.48 19.25
CA ILE A 203 -2.33 -2.61 18.26
C ILE A 203 -2.83 -2.34 16.83
N MET A 204 -4.09 -2.65 16.53
CA MET A 204 -4.72 -2.34 15.24
C MET A 204 -4.74 -0.83 14.97
N CYS A 205 -5.03 -0.01 15.99
CA CYS A 205 -4.96 1.45 15.89
C CYS A 205 -3.55 1.94 15.57
N HIS A 206 -2.51 1.28 16.09
CA HIS A 206 -1.14 1.60 15.72
C HIS A 206 -0.84 1.21 14.27
N ILE A 207 -1.14 -0.02 13.86
CA ILE A 207 -0.85 -0.53 12.51
C ILE A 207 -1.54 0.32 11.42
N ILE A 208 -2.80 0.71 11.61
CA ILE A 208 -3.50 1.53 10.62
C ILE A 208 -2.90 2.94 10.48
N THR A 209 -2.24 3.45 11.53
CA THR A 209 -1.52 4.73 11.45
C THR A 209 -0.22 4.61 10.69
N CYS A 210 0.43 3.45 10.76
CA CYS A 210 1.55 3.10 9.90
C CYS A 210 1.13 3.13 8.42
N CYS A 211 -0.12 2.80 8.10
CA CYS A 211 -0.68 2.89 6.74
C CYS A 211 -0.90 4.34 6.24
N SER A 212 -0.70 5.36 7.08
CA SER A 212 -0.93 6.78 6.76
C SER A 212 0.27 7.68 7.13
N PRO A 213 1.10 8.09 6.16
CA PRO A 213 2.36 8.82 6.41
C PRO A 213 2.19 10.17 7.13
N SER A 214 1.01 10.79 7.03
CA SER A 214 0.70 12.07 7.69
C SER A 214 0.80 12.01 9.22
N TYR A 215 0.72 10.82 9.81
CA TYR A 215 0.72 10.60 11.25
C TYR A 215 2.10 10.25 11.83
N TRP A 216 3.05 9.85 10.99
CA TRP A 216 4.36 9.33 11.40
C TRP A 216 5.25 10.39 12.07
N ASN A 217 5.24 11.62 11.57
CA ASN A 217 6.22 12.65 11.95
C ASN A 217 6.15 13.10 13.42
N LYS A 218 5.15 12.67 14.21
CA LYS A 218 5.00 13.03 15.63
C LYS A 218 4.42 11.92 16.53
N GLY A 219 4.40 10.66 16.08
CA GLY A 219 3.90 9.53 16.89
C GLY A 219 2.42 9.62 17.27
N LYS A 220 1.58 10.33 16.49
CA LYS A 220 0.15 10.46 16.79
C LYS A 220 -0.65 9.31 16.17
N ILE A 221 -1.59 8.75 16.94
CA ILE A 221 -2.42 7.60 16.52
C ILE A 221 -3.71 8.04 15.79
N SER A 222 -4.18 9.29 15.93
CA SER A 222 -5.31 9.81 15.12
C SER A 222 -5.41 11.34 15.19
N CYS A 223 -6.08 11.97 14.23
CA CYS A 223 -6.54 13.36 14.32
C CYS A 223 -7.78 13.63 13.44
N LYS A 224 -8.67 14.54 13.89
CA LYS A 224 -9.99 14.87 13.28
C LYS A 224 -9.93 15.44 11.84
N GLY A 225 -8.74 15.87 11.40
CA GLY A 225 -8.49 16.38 10.05
C GLY A 225 -7.06 16.06 9.57
N LEU A 226 -6.71 16.45 8.34
CA LEU A 226 -5.30 16.46 7.94
C LEU A 226 -4.53 17.28 8.98
N PRO A 227 -3.47 16.72 9.57
CA PRO A 227 -2.82 17.43 10.66
C PRO A 227 -2.20 18.73 10.14
N THR A 228 -2.76 19.86 10.57
CA THR A 228 -2.30 21.21 10.20
C THR A 228 -1.16 21.61 11.13
N TRP A 229 0.04 21.12 10.84
CA TRP A 229 1.20 21.39 11.68
C TRP A 229 1.65 22.86 11.55
N LYS A 230 1.54 23.64 12.64
CA LYS A 230 2.17 24.97 12.81
C LYS A 230 3.70 24.83 13.02
N VAL A 231 4.38 24.08 12.15
CA VAL A 231 5.85 24.01 12.14
C VAL A 231 6.37 24.78 10.93
N LYS A 232 7.50 25.49 11.09
CA LYS A 232 8.24 26.13 10.00
C LYS A 232 8.30 25.15 8.82
N LYS A 233 7.92 25.61 7.62
CA LYS A 233 7.76 24.82 6.38
C LYS A 233 8.89 23.77 6.16
N LYS A 234 10.11 24.10 6.60
CA LYS A 234 11.32 23.26 6.57
C LYS A 234 11.29 21.95 7.37
N PHE A 235 10.42 21.81 8.37
CA PHE A 235 10.30 20.59 9.19
C PHE A 235 9.00 19.83 8.95
N ARG A 236 8.11 20.32 8.07
CA ARG A 236 6.88 19.59 7.69
C ARG A 236 7.22 18.31 6.92
N TYR A 237 8.33 18.35 6.21
CA TYR A 237 9.00 17.23 5.58
C TYR A 237 10.17 16.88 6.52
N GLY A 238 10.00 15.88 7.39
CA GLY A 238 11.17 15.34 8.08
C GLY A 238 12.07 14.75 7.01
N VAL A 239 13.13 15.45 6.61
CA VAL A 239 14.13 15.08 5.58
C VAL A 239 13.53 14.15 4.51
N SER A 240 12.38 14.55 3.96
CA SER A 240 11.61 13.77 3.00
C SER A 240 11.79 14.53 1.71
N LEU A 241 12.85 14.14 1.00
CA LEU A 241 13.01 14.46 -0.40
C LEU A 241 11.75 13.96 -1.10
N THR A 242 10.94 14.93 -1.51
CA THR A 242 9.77 14.86 -2.39
C THR A 242 8.64 13.90 -1.99
N TYR A 243 7.41 14.41 -2.12
CA TYR A 243 6.11 13.80 -1.83
C TYR A 243 5.78 12.53 -2.66
N SER A 244 6.79 11.94 -3.28
CA SER A 244 6.75 10.89 -4.30
C SER A 244 7.85 9.83 -4.13
N ALA A 245 8.81 10.04 -3.23
CA ALA A 245 9.77 8.99 -2.89
C ALA A 245 9.06 7.95 -2.01
N MET A 246 8.77 6.77 -2.58
CA MET A 246 8.48 5.57 -1.80
C MET A 246 9.76 5.22 -1.04
N ILE A 247 9.86 5.71 0.19
CA ILE A 247 10.98 5.36 1.05
C ILE A 247 10.81 3.89 1.45
N LEU A 248 11.72 3.05 0.96
CA LEU A 248 12.03 1.74 1.49
C LEU A 248 12.62 1.94 2.90
N LEU A 249 11.76 2.00 3.91
CA LEU A 249 12.17 1.94 5.31
C LEU A 249 11.51 0.70 5.90
N TYR A 250 12.22 -0.43 5.78
CA TYR A 250 12.06 -1.63 6.59
C TYR A 250 12.44 -1.34 8.07
N PHE A 251 11.84 -0.33 8.69
CA PHE A 251 12.22 0.15 10.03
C PHE A 251 11.18 -0.12 11.13
N ILE A 252 10.21 -1.01 10.88
CA ILE A 252 9.37 -1.56 11.96
C ILE A 252 9.68 -3.05 12.23
N TYR A 253 10.38 -3.75 11.33
CA TYR A 253 10.82 -5.14 11.58
C TYR A 253 12.00 -5.25 12.56
N ALA A 254 12.71 -4.17 12.86
CA ALA A 254 13.88 -4.19 13.75
C ALA A 254 13.57 -3.87 15.23
N TYR A 255 12.34 -3.46 15.57
CA TYR A 255 12.01 -2.99 16.93
C TYR A 255 11.09 -3.92 17.75
N LEU A 256 10.64 -5.03 17.16
CA LEU A 256 9.98 -6.11 17.89
C LEU A 256 10.73 -7.41 17.57
N GLY A 257 11.71 -7.71 18.41
CA GLY A 257 12.59 -8.86 18.25
C GLY A 257 11.80 -10.17 18.15
N PHE A 258 11.98 -10.84 17.02
CA PHE A 258 11.93 -12.29 16.95
C PHE A 258 13.21 -12.78 16.25
N THR A 259 14.04 -13.43 17.05
CA THR A 259 15.13 -14.29 16.63
C THR A 259 14.57 -15.64 16.17
N ALA A 260 14.93 -16.04 14.96
CA ALA A 260 15.17 -17.43 14.56
C ALA A 260 16.01 -17.33 13.28
N GLY A 261 17.29 -17.69 13.25
CA GLY A 261 17.89 -18.85 13.89
C GLY A 261 18.20 -19.86 12.78
N ASP A 262 19.37 -19.65 12.18
CA ASP A 262 20.28 -20.62 11.56
C ASP A 262 19.79 -21.55 10.42
N ALA A 263 20.37 -21.32 9.24
CA ALA A 263 20.95 -22.39 8.44
C ALA A 263 22.28 -21.92 7.81
N ILE A 264 23.34 -22.44 8.43
CA ILE A 264 24.77 -22.41 8.09
C ILE A 264 25.02 -23.08 6.73
N PHE A 265 26.04 -22.63 5.97
CA PHE A 265 27.21 -23.41 5.52
C PHE A 265 28.09 -22.60 4.55
N HIS A 266 29.35 -22.40 4.98
CA HIS A 266 30.58 -21.97 4.27
C HIS A 266 30.57 -20.75 3.34
#